data_AF-A0A4Y1WU64-F1
#
_entry.id   AF-A0A4Y1WU64-F1
#
_cell.length_a   1.000
_cell.length_b   1.000
_cell.length_c   1.000
_cell.angle_alpha   90.00
_cell.angle_beta   90.00
_cell.angle_gamma   90.00
#
_symmetry.space_group_name_H-M   'P 1'
#
loop_
_entity.id
_entity.type
_entity.pdbx_description
1 polymer ?
#
loop_
_entity_poly.entity_id
_entity_poly.type
_entity_poly.pdbx_seq_one_letter_code
_entity_poly.pdbx_strand_id
1 'polypeptide(L)'
;MRTEDFIARCKLLSLLRTLPDRDLTSDERLQLISAFRLFVRQIAHRARTEESKLDLLRLYACLRTAFKYLKVHRSVPTKEQGYFLDAALSFLETERRIVLLQLRYPAATAAEPPKNEVPLAWSSAFTLADLMEVVVALHTLGAVRKPNGTPVTFKDLVRAFERFLNVSILNPDRCRYTTINRKLHLTKFLDTMREALVELSQR
;
A
#
# COMPACT_ATOMS: atom_id res chain seq x y z
N MET A 1 9.79 -16.02 -0.26
CA MET A 1 10.91 -16.65 0.49
C MET A 1 10.32 -17.20 1.78
N ARG A 2 10.51 -18.48 2.12
CA ARG A 2 9.81 -19.08 3.27
C ARG A 2 10.31 -18.46 4.58
N THR A 3 9.45 -18.38 5.59
CA THR A 3 9.73 -17.79 6.91
C THR A 3 10.98 -18.38 7.57
N GLU A 4 11.23 -19.68 7.34
CA GLU A 4 12.37 -20.44 7.86
C GLU A 4 13.72 -19.99 7.24
N ASP A 5 13.73 -19.67 5.93
CA ASP A 5 14.92 -19.22 5.22
C ASP A 5 15.44 -17.88 5.78
N PHE A 6 14.53 -17.01 6.22
CA PHE A 6 14.90 -15.70 6.77
C PHE A 6 15.54 -15.83 8.15
N ILE A 7 14.98 -16.69 9.02
CA ILE A 7 15.49 -16.88 10.38
C ILE A 7 16.90 -17.48 10.34
N ALA A 8 17.13 -18.44 9.44
CA ALA A 8 18.45 -19.06 9.25
C ALA A 8 19.50 -18.05 8.77
N ARG A 9 19.10 -17.05 7.96
CA ARG A 9 20.00 -16.02 7.40
C ARG A 9 20.10 -14.76 8.27
N CYS A 10 19.43 -14.70 9.40
CA CYS A 10 19.41 -13.51 10.25
C CYS A 10 20.78 -13.30 10.93
N LYS A 11 21.56 -12.35 10.39
CA LYS A 11 22.91 -12.03 10.88
C LYS A 11 22.96 -11.62 12.35
N LEU A 12 21.90 -10.97 12.84
CA LEU A 12 21.79 -10.59 14.25
C LEU A 12 21.65 -11.83 15.16
N LEU A 13 20.81 -12.79 14.78
CA LEU A 13 20.65 -14.05 15.53
C LEU A 13 21.91 -14.90 15.47
N SER A 14 22.60 -14.96 14.34
CA SER A 14 23.86 -15.71 14.23
C SER A 14 24.94 -15.11 15.12
N LEU A 15 25.15 -13.79 15.08
CA LEU A 15 26.14 -13.12 15.92
C LEU A 15 25.81 -13.26 17.42
N LEU A 16 24.55 -13.07 17.81
CA LEU A 16 24.14 -13.24 19.20
C LEU A 16 24.28 -14.69 19.69
N ARG A 17 24.34 -15.69 18.81
CA ARG A 17 24.61 -17.10 19.18
C ARG A 17 26.10 -17.40 19.30
N THR A 18 26.92 -16.82 18.44
CA THR A 18 28.35 -17.16 18.34
C THR A 18 29.23 -16.31 19.25
N LEU A 19 28.77 -15.10 19.63
CA LEU A 19 29.57 -14.22 20.47
C LEU A 19 29.75 -14.81 21.87
N PRO A 20 30.98 -14.77 22.42
CA PRO A 20 31.27 -15.27 23.75
C PRO A 20 30.57 -14.44 24.84
N ASP A 21 30.33 -15.05 25.99
CA ASP A 21 29.77 -14.42 27.18
C ASP A 21 30.89 -13.67 27.95
N ARG A 22 31.52 -12.70 27.29
CA ARG A 22 32.56 -11.79 27.82
C ARG A 22 32.31 -10.36 27.34
N ASP A 23 33.09 -9.42 27.85
CA ASP A 23 33.09 -8.05 27.34
C ASP A 23 33.46 -8.04 25.85
N LEU A 24 32.62 -7.38 25.05
CA LEU A 24 32.77 -7.30 23.61
C LEU A 24 33.91 -6.35 23.26
N THR A 25 34.74 -6.79 22.32
CA THR A 25 35.72 -5.91 21.65
C THR A 25 34.99 -4.82 20.86
N SER A 26 35.70 -3.71 20.59
CA SER A 26 35.14 -2.60 19.80
C SER A 26 34.65 -3.06 18.41
N ASP A 27 35.32 -4.03 17.79
CA ASP A 27 34.93 -4.57 16.49
C ASP A 27 33.66 -5.43 16.59
N GLU A 28 33.59 -6.36 17.55
CA GLU A 28 32.38 -7.18 17.79
C GLU A 28 31.15 -6.30 18.09
N ARG A 29 31.34 -5.19 18.82
CA ARG A 29 30.28 -4.20 19.08
C ARG A 29 29.79 -3.52 17.81
N LEU A 30 30.70 -3.07 16.94
CA LEU A 30 30.34 -2.45 15.66
C LEU A 30 29.61 -3.44 14.74
N GLN A 31 30.07 -4.69 14.72
CA GLN A 31 29.40 -5.76 13.99
C GLN A 31 27.96 -5.97 14.49
N LEU A 32 27.77 -5.99 15.81
CA LEU A 32 26.44 -6.15 16.42
C LEU A 32 25.50 -4.98 16.11
N ILE A 33 26.00 -3.74 16.18
CA ILE A 33 25.25 -2.53 15.79
C ILE A 33 24.85 -2.61 14.31
N SER A 34 25.78 -2.99 13.43
CA SER A 34 25.51 -3.09 11.99
C SER A 34 24.47 -4.18 11.68
N ALA A 35 24.56 -5.33 12.36
CA ALA A 35 23.62 -6.43 12.21
C ALA A 35 22.22 -6.06 12.74
N PHE A 36 22.14 -5.32 13.84
CA PHE A 36 20.87 -4.80 14.35
C PHE A 36 20.21 -3.81 13.38
N ARG A 37 20.99 -2.86 12.83
CA ARG A 37 20.48 -1.92 11.81
C ARG A 37 20.00 -2.64 10.56
N LEU A 38 20.74 -3.67 10.11
CA LEU A 38 20.35 -4.49 8.97
C LEU A 38 19.04 -5.24 9.25
N PHE A 39 18.91 -5.84 10.45
CA PHE A 39 17.70 -6.53 10.89
C PHE A 39 16.47 -5.61 10.85
N VAL A 40 16.58 -4.41 11.42
CA VAL A 40 15.51 -3.41 11.39
C VAL A 40 15.12 -3.05 9.96
N ARG A 41 16.09 -2.78 9.08
CA ARG A 41 15.83 -2.46 7.67
C ARG A 41 15.15 -3.60 6.92
N GLN A 42 15.57 -4.85 7.15
CA GLN A 42 14.99 -6.02 6.50
C GLN A 42 13.54 -6.26 6.92
N ILE A 43 13.23 -6.11 8.21
CA ILE A 43 11.85 -6.22 8.71
C ILE A 43 10.99 -5.08 8.18
N ALA A 44 11.47 -3.84 8.26
CA ALA A 44 10.72 -2.69 7.76
C ALA A 44 10.48 -2.76 6.24
N HIS A 45 11.43 -3.30 5.46
CA HIS A 45 11.24 -3.52 4.03
C HIS A 45 10.16 -4.57 3.76
N ARG A 46 10.19 -5.69 4.49
CA ARG A 46 9.17 -6.76 4.39
C ARG A 46 7.76 -6.27 4.74
N ALA A 47 7.65 -5.43 5.75
CA ALA A 47 6.38 -4.79 6.14
C ALA A 47 5.82 -3.84 5.08
N ARG A 48 6.68 -3.32 4.17
CA ARG A 48 6.28 -2.42 3.07
C ARG A 48 6.03 -3.15 1.76
N THR A 49 6.67 -4.29 1.52
CA THR A 49 6.38 -5.16 0.39
C THR A 49 5.03 -5.85 0.56
N GLU A 50 4.43 -6.31 -0.53
CA GLU A 50 3.12 -6.99 -0.57
C GLU A 50 3.10 -8.40 0.09
N GLU A 51 3.96 -8.67 1.08
CA GLU A 51 3.86 -9.91 1.85
C GLU A 51 2.55 -9.89 2.67
N SER A 52 1.87 -11.03 2.74
CA SER A 52 0.65 -11.18 3.54
C SER A 52 0.91 -10.76 5.00
N LYS A 53 0.05 -9.89 5.54
CA LYS A 53 0.12 -9.43 6.94
C LYS A 53 0.13 -10.60 7.93
N LEU A 54 -0.54 -11.71 7.60
CA LEU A 54 -0.55 -12.91 8.44
C LEU A 54 0.82 -13.62 8.45
N ASP A 55 1.52 -13.64 7.32
CA ASP A 55 2.84 -14.25 7.22
C ASP A 55 3.90 -13.41 7.94
N LEU A 56 3.76 -12.09 7.92
CA LEU A 56 4.56 -11.19 8.76
C LEU A 56 4.34 -11.47 10.25
N LEU A 57 3.09 -11.64 10.69
CA LEU A 57 2.79 -11.96 12.09
C LEU A 57 3.39 -13.31 12.53
N ARG A 58 3.37 -14.32 11.64
CA ARG A 58 4.02 -15.61 11.88
C ARG A 58 5.54 -15.45 11.99
N LEU A 59 6.15 -14.72 11.07
CA LEU A 59 7.59 -14.41 11.10
C LEU A 59 8.00 -13.73 12.40
N TYR A 60 7.27 -12.69 12.81
CA TYR A 60 7.55 -11.95 14.05
C TYR A 60 7.42 -12.85 15.29
N ALA A 61 6.43 -13.75 15.30
CA ALA A 61 6.27 -14.72 16.38
C ALA A 61 7.48 -15.67 16.46
N CYS A 62 7.92 -16.22 15.33
CA CYS A 62 9.09 -17.11 15.27
C CYS A 62 10.38 -16.41 15.71
N LEU A 63 10.64 -15.20 15.21
CA LEU A 63 11.81 -14.40 15.59
C LEU A 63 11.78 -14.06 17.09
N ARG A 64 10.62 -13.66 17.62
CA ARG A 64 10.47 -13.37 19.05
C ARG A 64 10.77 -14.60 19.91
N THR A 65 10.28 -15.77 19.51
CA THR A 65 10.59 -17.03 20.21
C THR A 65 12.09 -17.33 20.17
N ALA A 66 12.75 -17.13 19.02
CA ALA A 66 14.20 -17.32 18.90
C ALA A 66 15.00 -16.37 19.80
N PHE A 67 14.66 -15.08 19.85
CA PHE A 67 15.34 -14.12 20.73
C PHE A 67 15.05 -14.39 22.21
N LYS A 68 13.83 -14.78 22.59
CA LYS A 68 13.49 -15.18 23.96
C LYS A 68 14.27 -16.41 24.40
N TYR A 69 14.36 -17.42 23.53
CA TYR A 69 15.15 -18.62 23.79
C TYR A 69 16.62 -18.25 24.06
N LEU A 70 17.22 -17.40 23.22
CA LEU A 70 18.59 -16.93 23.44
C LEU A 70 18.76 -16.14 24.74
N LYS A 71 17.77 -15.35 25.13
CA LYS A 71 17.81 -14.60 26.38
C LYS A 71 17.76 -15.49 27.62
N VAL A 72 16.99 -16.58 27.58
CA VAL A 72 16.82 -17.52 28.71
C VAL A 72 18.01 -18.48 28.85
N HIS A 73 18.58 -18.94 27.73
CA HIS A 73 19.63 -19.96 27.72
C HIS A 73 21.06 -19.39 27.77
N ARG A 74 21.22 -18.07 27.87
CA ARG A 74 22.52 -17.45 28.15
C ARG A 74 22.72 -17.30 29.64
N SER A 75 23.82 -17.86 30.15
CA SER A 75 24.13 -17.85 31.59
C SER A 75 24.32 -16.43 32.14
N VAL A 76 25.00 -15.54 31.40
CA VAL A 76 25.09 -14.09 31.72
C VAL A 76 25.33 -13.30 30.41
N PRO A 77 24.29 -12.71 29.78
CA PRO A 77 24.53 -11.82 28.65
C PRO A 77 25.30 -10.57 29.14
N THR A 78 26.35 -10.18 28.42
CA THR A 78 27.00 -8.88 28.63
C THR A 78 25.96 -7.77 28.54
N LYS A 79 26.11 -6.66 29.29
CA LYS A 79 25.15 -5.53 29.28
C LYS A 79 24.75 -5.11 27.86
N GLU A 80 25.69 -5.10 26.94
CA GLU A 80 25.47 -4.76 25.52
C GLU A 80 24.65 -5.81 24.78
N GLN A 81 24.96 -7.09 24.93
CA GLN A 81 24.20 -8.18 24.30
C GLN A 81 22.76 -8.22 24.84
N GLY A 82 22.60 -8.03 26.15
CA GLY A 82 21.28 -7.91 26.79
C GLY A 82 20.48 -6.75 26.21
N TYR A 83 21.12 -5.58 26.05
CA TYR A 83 20.50 -4.43 25.39
C TYR A 83 20.01 -4.75 23.97
N PHE A 84 20.83 -5.40 23.13
CA PHE A 84 20.40 -5.73 21.76
C PHE A 84 19.30 -6.79 21.71
N LEU A 85 19.29 -7.75 22.63
CA LEU A 85 18.20 -8.72 22.78
C LEU A 85 16.89 -8.00 23.15
N ASP A 86 16.94 -7.10 24.13
CA ASP A 86 15.77 -6.34 24.56
C ASP A 86 15.28 -5.34 23.50
N ALA A 87 16.20 -4.70 22.80
CA ALA A 87 15.90 -3.84 21.67
C ALA A 87 15.24 -4.61 20.53
N ALA A 88 15.73 -5.80 20.18
CA ALA A 88 15.14 -6.64 19.13
C ALA A 88 13.74 -7.14 19.51
N LEU A 89 13.54 -7.57 20.76
CA LEU A 89 12.24 -8.00 21.27
C LEU A 89 11.22 -6.84 21.27
N SER A 90 11.63 -5.67 21.76
CA SER A 90 10.78 -4.47 21.79
C SER A 90 10.42 -3.98 20.39
N PHE A 91 11.38 -4.03 19.45
CA PHE A 91 11.14 -3.70 18.06
C PHE A 91 10.13 -4.65 17.40
N LEU A 92 10.28 -5.96 17.58
CA LEU A 92 9.34 -6.96 17.05
C LEU A 92 7.93 -6.80 17.63
N GLU A 93 7.81 -6.45 18.91
CA GLU A 93 6.51 -6.18 19.53
C GLU A 93 5.84 -4.93 18.96
N THR A 94 6.63 -3.87 18.73
CA THR A 94 6.16 -2.63 18.10
C THR A 94 5.67 -2.89 16.68
N GLU A 95 6.46 -3.60 15.87
CA GLU A 95 6.08 -3.99 14.50
C GLU A 95 4.82 -4.87 14.46
N ARG A 96 4.72 -5.86 15.36
CA ARG A 96 3.50 -6.66 15.52
C ARG A 96 2.30 -5.77 15.82
N ARG A 97 2.44 -4.79 16.72
CA ARG A 97 1.35 -3.88 17.08
C ARG A 97 0.93 -3.00 15.90
N ILE A 98 1.87 -2.52 15.10
CA ILE A 98 1.59 -1.77 13.87
C ILE A 98 0.76 -2.63 12.91
N VAL A 99 1.21 -3.86 12.61
CA VAL A 99 0.47 -4.76 11.70
C VAL A 99 -0.93 -5.09 12.22
N LEU A 100 -1.08 -5.33 13.53
CA LEU A 100 -2.40 -5.57 14.14
C LEU A 100 -3.31 -4.35 14.07
N LEU A 101 -2.77 -3.14 14.26
CA LEU A 101 -3.53 -1.89 14.08
C LEU A 101 -3.98 -1.72 12.62
N GLN A 102 -3.13 -2.04 11.65
CA GLN A 102 -3.49 -2.03 10.23
C GLN A 102 -4.57 -3.05 9.86
N LEU A 103 -4.66 -4.17 10.58
CA LEU A 103 -5.72 -5.17 10.40
C LEU A 103 -7.03 -4.73 11.08
N ARG A 104 -6.93 -4.07 12.24
CA ARG A 104 -8.09 -3.58 13.00
C ARG A 104 -8.72 -2.34 12.37
N TYR A 105 -7.91 -1.48 11.75
CA TYR A 105 -8.35 -0.20 11.16
C TYR A 105 -7.86 -0.05 9.71
N PRO A 106 -8.31 -0.90 8.77
CA PRO A 106 -7.82 -0.90 7.40
C PRO A 106 -8.06 0.44 6.68
N ALA A 107 -9.14 1.15 7.00
CA ALA A 107 -9.45 2.46 6.41
C ALA A 107 -8.49 3.59 6.84
N ALA A 108 -7.93 3.53 8.05
CA ALA A 108 -6.98 4.53 8.55
C ALA A 108 -5.54 4.27 8.09
N THR A 109 -5.25 3.03 7.69
CA THR A 109 -3.91 2.58 7.28
C THR A 109 -3.81 2.23 5.80
N ALA A 110 -4.90 2.34 5.05
CA ALA A 110 -4.83 2.39 3.61
C ALA A 110 -3.93 3.58 3.30
N ALA A 111 -2.72 3.30 2.82
CA ALA A 111 -1.95 4.31 2.12
C ALA A 111 -2.91 5.01 1.15
N GLU A 112 -2.85 6.34 1.05
CA GLU A 112 -3.54 7.03 -0.03
C GLU A 112 -3.27 6.23 -1.30
N PRO A 113 -4.33 5.82 -2.04
CA PRO A 113 -4.13 4.96 -3.19
C PRO A 113 -3.05 5.59 -4.06
N PRO A 114 -2.09 4.79 -4.60
CA PRO A 114 -1.05 5.33 -5.45
C PRO A 114 -1.71 6.22 -6.50
N LYS A 115 -1.15 7.42 -6.73
CA LYS A 115 -1.55 8.27 -7.86
C LYS A 115 -1.49 7.41 -9.12
N ASN A 116 -2.66 6.96 -9.54
CA ASN A 116 -3.08 6.27 -10.76
C ASN A 116 -1.99 5.43 -11.48
N GLU A 117 -2.11 4.11 -11.38
CA GLU A 117 -1.29 3.13 -12.13
C GLU A 117 -1.51 3.16 -13.65
N VAL A 118 -2.54 3.85 -14.13
CA VAL A 118 -2.91 3.88 -15.56
C VAL A 118 -2.25 5.09 -16.25
N PRO A 119 -1.37 4.90 -17.25
CA PRO A 119 -0.66 5.98 -17.95
C PRO A 119 -1.56 6.67 -18.99
N LEU A 120 -2.82 6.92 -18.65
CA LEU A 120 -3.78 7.60 -19.51
C LEU A 120 -4.08 8.99 -18.94
N ALA A 121 -4.17 9.97 -19.83
CA ALA A 121 -4.45 11.35 -19.49
C ALA A 121 -5.64 11.84 -20.32
N TRP A 122 -6.49 12.66 -19.70
CA TRP A 122 -7.48 13.41 -20.45
C TRP A 122 -6.78 14.43 -21.36
N SER A 123 -7.17 14.47 -22.63
CA SER A 123 -6.59 15.40 -23.61
C SER A 123 -6.89 16.85 -23.22
N SER A 124 -5.88 17.72 -23.33
CA SER A 124 -6.03 19.16 -23.10
C SER A 124 -6.93 19.86 -24.13
N ALA A 125 -7.27 19.18 -25.23
CA ALA A 125 -8.22 19.67 -26.23
C ALA A 125 -9.67 19.68 -25.73
N PHE A 126 -9.99 18.93 -24.66
CA PHE A 126 -11.34 18.80 -24.11
C PHE A 126 -11.39 19.22 -22.64
N THR A 127 -12.54 19.73 -22.22
CA THR A 127 -12.76 20.21 -20.85
C THR A 127 -13.23 19.08 -19.93
N LEU A 128 -13.10 19.26 -18.61
CA LEU A 128 -13.70 18.34 -17.63
C LEU A 128 -15.23 18.32 -17.70
N ALA A 129 -15.83 19.38 -18.23
CA ALA A 129 -17.25 19.46 -18.51
C ALA A 129 -17.68 18.47 -19.61
N ASP A 130 -16.84 18.30 -20.65
CA ASP A 130 -17.05 17.35 -21.73
C ASP A 130 -16.93 15.91 -21.22
N LEU A 131 -15.93 15.65 -20.38
CA LEU A 131 -15.81 14.36 -19.68
C LEU A 131 -17.05 14.07 -18.81
N MET A 132 -17.54 15.08 -18.09
CA MET A 132 -18.73 14.94 -17.24
C MET A 132 -19.98 14.55 -18.04
N GLU A 133 -20.09 14.99 -19.29
CA GLU A 133 -21.18 14.60 -20.18
C GLU A 133 -21.24 13.08 -20.38
N VAL A 134 -20.07 12.46 -20.63
CA VAL A 134 -19.93 11.00 -20.76
C VAL A 134 -20.24 10.29 -19.44
N VAL A 135 -19.66 10.76 -18.34
CA VAL A 135 -19.85 10.13 -17.02
C VAL A 135 -21.32 10.16 -16.61
N VAL A 136 -22.01 11.29 -16.82
CA VAL A 136 -23.43 11.44 -16.53
C VAL A 136 -24.25 10.52 -17.44
N ALA A 137 -23.98 10.47 -18.75
CA ALA A 137 -24.69 9.61 -19.68
C ALA A 137 -24.53 8.12 -19.35
N LEU A 138 -23.32 7.66 -19.03
CA LEU A 138 -23.06 6.28 -18.63
C LEU A 138 -23.77 5.92 -17.32
N HIS A 139 -23.80 6.85 -16.37
CA HIS A 139 -24.50 6.65 -15.10
C HIS A 139 -26.02 6.61 -15.30
N THR A 140 -26.59 7.52 -16.09
CA THR A 140 -28.05 7.56 -16.34
C THR A 140 -28.52 6.35 -17.14
N LEU A 141 -27.71 5.87 -18.09
CA LEU A 141 -28.00 4.66 -18.86
C LEU A 141 -27.85 3.38 -18.02
N GLY A 142 -27.11 3.44 -16.91
CA GLY A 142 -26.79 2.25 -16.10
C GLY A 142 -25.91 1.25 -16.85
N ALA A 143 -25.15 1.72 -17.85
CA ALA A 143 -24.29 0.90 -18.69
C ALA A 143 -23.09 0.32 -17.92
N VAL A 144 -22.65 1.01 -16.86
CA VAL A 144 -21.55 0.57 -16.01
C VAL A 144 -22.10 -0.04 -14.72
N ARG A 145 -21.71 -1.29 -14.45
CA ARG A 145 -22.13 -2.06 -13.26
C ARG A 145 -20.91 -2.59 -12.51
N LYS A 146 -21.11 -2.90 -11.24
CA LYS A 146 -20.11 -3.61 -10.42
C LYS A 146 -19.96 -5.05 -10.94
N PRO A 147 -18.83 -5.74 -10.67
CA PRO A 147 -18.61 -7.13 -11.12
C PRO A 147 -19.71 -8.11 -10.69
N ASN A 148 -20.40 -7.83 -9.59
CA ASN A 148 -21.54 -8.60 -9.09
C ASN A 148 -22.89 -8.22 -9.74
N GLY A 149 -22.88 -7.42 -10.81
CA GLY A 149 -24.07 -6.99 -11.55
C GLY A 149 -24.85 -5.82 -10.92
N THR A 150 -24.51 -5.38 -9.72
CA THR A 150 -25.22 -4.28 -9.06
C THR A 150 -24.91 -2.91 -9.66
N PRO A 151 -25.84 -1.93 -9.61
CA PRO A 151 -25.60 -0.58 -10.10
C PRO A 151 -24.41 0.10 -9.40
N VAL A 152 -23.63 0.87 -10.17
CA VAL A 152 -22.57 1.72 -9.64
C VAL A 152 -23.17 3.05 -9.17
N THR A 153 -22.68 3.59 -8.05
CA THR A 153 -23.09 4.93 -7.60
C THR A 153 -22.39 6.00 -8.44
N PHE A 154 -23.03 7.16 -8.64
CA PHE A 154 -22.43 8.26 -9.40
C PHE A 154 -21.03 8.64 -8.89
N LYS A 155 -20.86 8.72 -7.56
CA LYS A 155 -19.58 9.06 -6.93
C LYS A 155 -18.50 8.02 -7.18
N ASP A 156 -18.86 6.73 -7.15
CA ASP A 156 -17.92 5.65 -7.47
C ASP A 156 -17.51 5.69 -8.94
N LEU A 157 -18.44 6.00 -9.85
CA LEU A 157 -18.16 6.15 -11.27
C LEU A 157 -17.21 7.33 -11.54
N VAL A 158 -17.50 8.50 -10.96
CA VAL A 158 -16.63 9.69 -11.08
C VAL A 158 -15.21 9.38 -10.61
N ARG A 159 -15.07 8.75 -9.43
CA ARG A 159 -13.76 8.36 -8.89
C ARG A 159 -13.02 7.39 -9.80
N ALA A 160 -13.74 6.48 -10.48
CA ALA A 160 -13.13 5.58 -11.45
C ALA A 160 -12.57 6.35 -12.66
N PHE A 161 -13.31 7.32 -13.19
CA PHE A 161 -12.86 8.16 -14.30
C PHE A 161 -11.70 9.10 -13.92
N GLU A 162 -11.73 9.70 -12.74
CA GLU A 162 -10.63 10.51 -12.20
C GLU A 162 -9.32 9.71 -12.15
N ARG A 163 -9.43 8.44 -11.72
CA ARG A 163 -8.28 7.53 -11.69
C ARG A 163 -7.84 7.10 -13.08
N PHE A 164 -8.80 6.78 -13.95
CA PHE A 164 -8.54 6.27 -15.29
C PHE A 164 -7.89 7.33 -16.19
N LEU A 165 -8.26 8.60 -16.05
CA LEU A 165 -7.81 9.69 -16.93
C LEU A 165 -6.87 10.69 -16.27
N ASN A 166 -6.46 10.42 -15.02
CA ASN A 166 -5.59 11.27 -14.23
C ASN A 166 -6.07 12.74 -14.14
N VAL A 167 -7.36 12.91 -13.84
CA VAL A 167 -8.01 14.22 -13.67
C VAL A 167 -8.62 14.37 -12.28
N SER A 168 -8.87 15.60 -11.86
CA SER A 168 -9.56 15.93 -10.60
C SER A 168 -10.82 16.73 -10.89
N ILE A 169 -11.97 16.21 -10.50
CA ILE A 169 -13.28 16.81 -10.71
C ILE A 169 -13.75 17.40 -9.38
N LEU A 170 -13.58 18.71 -9.25
CA LEU A 170 -14.03 19.45 -8.08
C LEU A 170 -15.57 19.50 -8.05
N ASN A 171 -16.16 19.04 -6.95
CA ASN A 171 -17.61 19.04 -6.71
C ASN A 171 -18.44 18.30 -7.80
N PRO A 172 -18.34 16.96 -7.86
CA PRO A 172 -18.99 16.16 -8.90
C PRO A 172 -20.49 16.36 -9.03
N ASP A 173 -21.21 16.53 -7.91
CA ASP A 173 -22.66 16.73 -7.92
C ASP A 173 -23.06 18.07 -8.58
N ARG A 174 -22.25 19.11 -8.33
CA ARG A 174 -22.44 20.41 -8.98
C ARG A 174 -22.14 20.30 -10.47
N CYS A 175 -21.06 19.63 -10.85
CA CYS A 175 -20.73 19.37 -12.25
C CYS A 175 -21.83 18.59 -12.97
N ARG A 176 -22.39 17.57 -12.33
CA ARG A 176 -23.55 16.82 -12.85
C ARG A 176 -24.75 17.73 -13.07
N TYR A 177 -25.10 18.54 -12.05
CA TYR A 177 -26.23 19.47 -12.15
C TYR A 177 -26.03 20.48 -13.28
N THR A 178 -24.83 21.06 -13.40
CA THR A 178 -24.53 22.02 -14.47
C THR A 178 -24.53 21.37 -15.84
N THR A 179 -24.07 20.12 -15.98
CA THR A 179 -24.13 19.38 -17.25
C THR A 179 -25.57 19.10 -17.66
N ILE A 180 -26.42 18.63 -16.75
CA ILE A 180 -27.83 18.30 -17.04
C ILE A 180 -28.66 19.55 -17.38
N ASN A 181 -28.43 20.66 -16.67
CA ASN A 181 -29.26 21.87 -16.80
C ASN A 181 -28.70 22.91 -17.78
N ARG A 182 -27.83 22.52 -18.71
CA ARG A 182 -27.35 23.41 -19.77
C ARG A 182 -28.48 23.79 -20.72
N LYS A 183 -28.62 25.10 -20.99
CA LYS A 183 -29.62 25.62 -21.94
C LYS A 183 -29.14 25.61 -23.40
N LEU A 184 -27.82 25.64 -23.61
CA LEU A 184 -27.16 25.64 -24.92
C LEU A 184 -26.12 24.52 -24.94
N HIS A 185 -25.94 23.86 -26.09
CA HIS A 185 -24.95 22.78 -26.26
C HIS A 185 -25.12 21.64 -25.24
N LEU A 186 -26.35 21.12 -25.12
CA LEU A 186 -26.74 20.08 -24.15
C LEU A 186 -25.84 18.84 -24.19
N THR A 187 -25.49 18.37 -25.38
CA THR A 187 -24.73 17.13 -25.59
C THR A 187 -23.60 17.28 -26.61
N LYS A 188 -22.93 18.45 -26.62
CA LYS A 188 -21.98 18.78 -27.69
C LYS A 188 -20.85 17.76 -27.80
N PHE A 189 -20.33 17.26 -26.68
CA PHE A 189 -19.24 16.30 -26.72
C PHE A 189 -19.69 14.93 -27.24
N LEU A 190 -20.85 14.44 -26.78
CA LEU A 190 -21.44 13.19 -27.27
C LEU A 190 -21.82 13.28 -28.75
N ASP A 191 -22.29 14.44 -29.22
CA ASP A 191 -22.54 14.69 -30.64
C ASP A 191 -21.25 14.59 -31.46
N THR A 192 -20.15 15.18 -30.98
CA THR A 192 -18.82 15.03 -31.61
C THR A 192 -18.33 13.58 -31.61
N MET A 193 -18.54 12.83 -30.52
CA MET A 193 -18.21 11.40 -30.47
C MET A 193 -19.02 10.59 -31.50
N ARG A 194 -20.32 10.90 -31.66
CA ARG A 194 -21.18 10.28 -32.67
C ARG A 194 -20.66 10.59 -34.08
N GLU A 195 -20.34 11.84 -34.38
CA GLU A 195 -19.81 12.26 -35.68
C GLU A 195 -18.51 11.53 -36.02
N ALA A 196 -17.57 11.43 -35.06
CA ALA A 196 -16.33 10.69 -35.24
C ALA A 196 -16.56 9.21 -35.61
N LEU A 197 -17.57 8.56 -35.02
CA LEU A 197 -17.94 7.18 -35.38
C LEU A 197 -18.55 7.10 -36.78
N VAL A 198 -19.40 8.06 -37.16
CA VAL A 198 -20.03 8.11 -38.48
C VAL A 198 -18.96 8.29 -39.57
N GLU A 199 -18.03 9.24 -39.41
CA GLU A 199 -16.93 9.46 -40.35
C GLU A 199 -16.06 8.22 -40.53
N LEU A 200 -15.77 7.48 -39.46
CA LEU A 200 -14.99 6.25 -39.52
C LEU A 200 -15.74 5.13 -40.25
N SER A 201 -17.06 5.07 -40.13
CA SER A 201 -17.88 4.03 -40.81
C SER A 201 -18.10 4.28 -42.30
N GLN A 202 -17.87 5.51 -42.77
CA GLN A 202 -17.99 5.89 -44.18
C GLN A 202 -16.67 5.74 -44.95
N ARG A 203 -15.59 5.32 -44.27
CA ARG A 203 -14.30 4.96 -44.86
C ARG A 203 -14.22 3.45 -45.10
#